data_AF-A0A0F8Y6S0-F1
#
_entry.id   AF-A0A0F8Y6S0-F1
#
_cell.length_a   1.000
_cell.length_b   1.000
_cell.length_c   1.000
_cell.angle_alpha   90.00
_cell.angle_beta   90.00
_cell.angle_gamma   90.00
#
_symmetry.space_group_name_H-M   'P 1'
#
loop_
_entity.id
_entity.type
_entity.pdbx_description
1 polymer ?
#
loop_
_entity_poly.entity_id
_entity_poly.type
_entity_poly.pdbx_seq_one_letter_code
_entity_poly.pdbx_strand_id
1 'polypeptide(L)' 'RQARYWLVEACEKAGIPRRKAYPHALRHSFATHLLRRGVDLIEVRDLMRHSSLAITSIYLHTCPERLRDAVERLG' A
#
# COMPACT_ATOMS: atom_id res chain seq x y z
N ARG A 1 19.79 -11.20 -4.23
CA ARG A 1 19.91 -12.26 -3.19
C ARG A 1 19.96 -11.68 -1.77
N GLN A 2 20.69 -10.61 -1.52
CA GLN A 2 20.81 -9.97 -0.19
C GLN A 2 19.52 -9.34 0.37
N ALA A 3 18.77 -8.58 -0.44
CA ALA A 3 17.61 -7.83 0.05
C ALA A 3 16.47 -8.71 0.60
N ARG A 4 16.23 -9.89 0.00
CA ARG A 4 15.23 -10.84 0.52
C ARG A 4 15.64 -11.41 1.86
N TYR A 5 16.94 -11.68 2.04
CA TYR A 5 17.47 -12.19 3.30
C TYR A 5 17.26 -11.17 4.43
N TRP A 6 17.64 -9.91 4.22
CA TRP A 6 17.42 -8.85 5.21
C TRP A 6 15.95 -8.58 5.49
N LEU A 7 15.08 -8.63 4.47
CA LEU A 7 13.64 -8.45 4.67
C LEU A 7 13.06 -9.55 5.56
N VAL A 8 13.43 -10.80 5.30
CA VAL A 8 13.00 -11.94 6.09
C VAL A 8 13.49 -11.82 7.53
N GLU A 9 14.77 -11.51 7.73
CA GLU A 9 15.36 -11.34 9.06
C GLU A 9 14.68 -10.21 9.85
N ALA A 10 14.43 -9.07 9.20
CA ALA A 10 13.71 -7.95 9.80
C ALA A 10 12.27 -8.31 10.16
N CYS A 11 11.56 -9.03 9.28
CA CYS A 11 10.20 -9.50 9.57
C CYS A 11 10.17 -10.50 10.74
N GLU A 12 11.13 -11.42 10.82
CA GLU A 12 11.24 -12.38 11.93
C GLU A 12 11.47 -11.65 13.26
N LYS A 13 12.39 -10.67 13.30
CA LYS A 13 12.62 -9.82 14.48
C LYS A 13 11.38 -9.00 14.87
N ALA A 14 10.54 -8.62 13.91
CA ALA A 14 9.30 -7.88 14.13
C ALA A 14 8.08 -8.78 14.43
N GLY A 15 8.24 -10.10 14.52
CA GLY A 15 7.12 -11.04 14.73
C GLY A 15 6.17 -11.17 13.52
N ILE A 16 6.59 -10.75 12.33
CA ILE A 16 5.81 -10.83 11.10
C ILE A 16 6.02 -12.21 10.46
N PRO A 17 4.94 -12.95 10.11
CA PRO A 17 5.07 -14.27 9.52
C PRO A 17 5.90 -14.26 8.24
N ARG A 18 6.84 -15.18 8.11
CA ARG A 18 7.74 -15.32 6.94
C ARG A 18 7.02 -15.31 5.59
N ARG A 19 5.82 -15.88 5.51
CA ARG A 19 4.99 -15.86 4.29
C ARG A 19 4.63 -14.45 3.79
N LYS A 20 4.67 -13.44 4.67
CA LYS A 20 4.43 -12.02 4.36
C LYS A 20 5.73 -11.25 4.04
N ALA A 21 6.91 -11.86 4.26
CA ALA A 21 8.21 -11.23 4.08
C ALA A 21 8.67 -11.30 2.61
N TYR A 22 7.98 -10.58 1.72
CA TYR A 22 8.34 -10.47 0.32
C TYR A 22 8.23 -9.02 -0.18
N PRO A 23 9.04 -8.59 -1.16
CA PRO A 23 9.14 -7.18 -1.55
C PRO A 23 7.80 -6.52 -1.93
N HIS A 24 6.91 -7.26 -2.60
CA HIS A 24 5.61 -6.73 -2.98
C HIS A 24 4.74 -6.40 -1.75
N ALA A 25 4.84 -7.13 -0.64
CA ALA A 25 4.06 -6.83 0.58
C ALA A 25 4.32 -5.42 1.13
N LEU A 26 5.58 -4.96 1.05
CA LEU A 26 5.95 -3.59 1.42
C LEU A 26 5.31 -2.57 0.49
N ARG A 27 5.35 -2.84 -0.83
CA ARG A 27 4.71 -2.01 -1.85
C ARG A 27 3.20 -1.89 -1.62
N HIS A 28 2.54 -3.00 -1.29
CA HIS A 28 1.11 -3.02 -0.95
C HIS A 28 0.82 -2.23 0.32
N SER A 29 1.62 -2.42 1.36
CA SER A 29 1.46 -1.73 2.64
C SER A 29 1.61 -0.22 2.48
N PHE A 30 2.59 0.23 1.69
CA PHE A 30 2.81 1.64 1.38
C PHE A 30 1.60 2.27 0.66
N ALA A 31 1.14 1.66 -0.44
CA ALA A 31 0.01 2.17 -1.22
C ALA A 31 -1.28 2.27 -0.39
N THR A 32 -1.63 1.19 0.31
CA THR A 32 -2.82 1.16 1.17
C THR A 32 -2.70 2.18 2.31
N HIS A 33 -1.53 2.35 2.91
CA HIS A 33 -1.33 3.35 3.96
C HIS A 33 -1.59 4.77 3.46
N LEU A 34 -1.03 5.15 2.30
CA LEU A 34 -1.23 6.47 1.72
C LEU A 34 -2.71 6.74 1.38
N LEU A 35 -3.38 5.78 0.72
CA LEU A 35 -4.79 5.92 0.37
C LEU A 35 -5.69 6.07 1.59
N ARG A 36 -5.42 5.30 2.66
CA ARG A 36 -6.14 5.42 3.95
C ARG A 36 -5.91 6.76 4.65
N ARG A 37 -4.76 7.40 4.41
CA ARG A 37 -4.45 8.74 4.92
C ARG A 37 -5.03 9.86 4.07
N GLY A 38 -5.75 9.53 3.00
CA GLY A 38 -6.39 10.54 2.14
C GLY A 38 -5.51 11.05 1.00
N VAL A 39 -4.32 10.49 0.78
CA VAL A 39 -3.47 10.84 -0.37
C VAL A 39 -4.16 10.46 -1.68
N ASP A 40 -4.08 11.31 -2.70
CA ASP A 40 -4.76 11.09 -3.96
C ASP A 40 -4.18 9.92 -4.76
N LEU A 41 -5.03 9.26 -5.57
CA LEU A 41 -4.62 8.10 -6.37
C LEU A 41 -3.52 8.45 -7.39
N ILE A 42 -3.53 9.68 -7.93
CA ILE A 42 -2.51 10.19 -8.86
C ILE A 42 -1.18 10.37 -8.12
N GLU A 43 -1.21 10.95 -6.93
CA GLU A 43 -0.01 11.12 -6.10
C GLU A 43 0.59 9.76 -5.70
N VAL A 44 -0.25 8.80 -5.30
CA VAL A 44 0.21 7.43 -5.00
C VAL A 44 0.83 6.77 -6.23
N ARG A 45 0.24 6.93 -7.43
CA ARG A 45 0.80 6.43 -8.69
C ARG A 45 2.20 6.99 -8.92
N ASP A 46 2.38 8.30 -8.74
CA ASP A 46 3.62 9.01 -9.01
C ASP A 46 4.72 8.62 -8.00
N LEU A 47 4.39 8.56 -6.71
CA LEU A 47 5.28 8.08 -5.65
C LEU A 47 5.75 6.65 -5.89
N MET A 48 4.87 5.80 -6.42
CA MET A 48 5.18 4.40 -6.73
C MET A 48 5.79 4.21 -8.12
N ARG A 49 5.78 5.25 -8.96
CA ARG A 49 6.22 5.25 -10.36
C ARG A 49 5.51 4.18 -11.20
N HIS A 50 4.20 4.03 -11.00
CA HIS A 50 3.40 3.15 -11.84
C HIS A 50 3.19 3.78 -13.22
N SER A 51 3.31 2.95 -14.26
CA SER A 51 3.10 3.38 -15.66
C SER A 51 1.64 3.72 -15.98
N SER A 52 0.68 3.31 -15.13
CA SER A 52 -0.73 3.62 -15.32
C SER A 52 -1.50 3.72 -14.00
N LEU A 53 -2.62 4.45 -14.04
CA LEU A 53 -3.58 4.49 -12.94
C LEU A 53 -4.27 3.16 -12.71
N ALA A 54 -4.44 2.33 -13.75
CA ALA A 54 -5.04 1.00 -13.63
C ALA A 54 -4.23 0.07 -12.69
N ILE A 55 -2.91 0.20 -12.68
CA ILE A 55 -2.06 -0.55 -11.72
C ILE A 55 -2.27 -0.05 -10.29
N THR A 56 -2.51 1.26 -10.12
CA THR A 56 -2.67 1.88 -8.79
C THR A 56 -4.09 1.70 -8.25
N SER A 57 -5.10 1.64 -9.11
CA SER A 57 -6.51 1.46 -8.71
C SER A 57 -6.74 0.12 -8.01
N ILE A 58 -5.88 -0.88 -8.22
CA ILE A 58 -5.92 -2.14 -7.48
C ILE A 58 -5.85 -1.92 -5.97
N TYR A 59 -5.36 -0.80 -5.44
CA TYR A 59 -5.30 -0.57 -4.00
C TYR A 59 -6.59 0.00 -3.40
N LEU A 60 -7.50 0.51 -4.23
CA LEU A 60 -8.75 1.14 -3.76
C LEU A 60 -9.69 0.17 -3.05
N HIS A 61 -9.68 -1.12 -3.40
CA HIS A 61 -10.51 -2.13 -2.72
C HIS A 61 -10.19 -2.27 -1.21
N THR A 62 -9.05 -1.76 -0.76
CA THR A 62 -8.62 -1.84 0.65
C THR A 62 -9.07 -0.66 1.52
N CYS A 63 -9.79 0.31 0.92
CA CYS A 63 -10.20 1.57 1.55
C CYS A 63 -11.69 1.93 1.29
N PRO A 64 -12.66 1.05 1.54
CA PRO A 64 -14.08 1.36 1.31
C PRO A 64 -14.60 2.50 2.21
N GLU A 65 -13.95 2.78 3.33
CA GLU A 65 -14.26 3.91 4.23
C GLU A 65 -14.11 5.25 3.51
N ARG A 66 -13.16 5.36 2.57
CA ARG A 66 -12.88 6.60 1.84
C ARG A 66 -14.06 7.09 1.00
N LEU A 67 -14.89 6.16 0.49
CA LEU A 67 -16.11 6.50 -0.24
C LEU A 67 -17.18 7.07 0.69
N ARG A 68 -17.29 6.52 1.90
CA ARG A 68 -18.20 7.04 2.93
C ARG A 68 -17.77 8.43 3.37
N ASP A 69 -16.49 8.62 3.71
CA ASP A 69 -15.94 9.92 4.10
C ASP A 69 -16.12 10.98 3.00
N ALA A 70 -16.00 10.60 1.73
CA ALA A 70 -16.19 11.53 0.61
C ALA A 70 -17.62 12.03 0.51
N VAL A 71 -18.61 11.18 0.79
CA VAL A 71 -20.03 11.55 0.82
C VAL A 71 -20.35 12.37 2.07
N GLU A 72 -19.80 12.01 3.23
CA GLU A 72 -20.00 12.74 4.48
C GLU A 72 -19.50 14.19 4.40
N ARG A 73 -18.42 14.46 3.65
CA ARG A 73 -17.90 15.82 3.42
C ARG A 73 -18.82 16.74 2.59
N LEU A 74 -19.87 16.20 1.97
CA LEU A 74 -20.84 16.99 1.20
C LEU A 74 -21.99 17.52 2.06
N GLY A 75 -22.13 17.04 3.30
CA GLY A 75 -23.09 17.55 4.30
C GLY A 75 -22.44 18.56 5.25
#